data_AF-W1YRW2-F1
#
_entry.id   AF-W1YRW2-F1
#
_cell.length_a   1.000
_cell.length_b   1.000
_cell.length_c   1.000
_cell.angle_alpha   90.00
_cell.angle_beta   90.00
_cell.angle_gamma   90.00
#
_symmetry.space_group_name_H-M   'P 1'
#
loop_
_entity.id
_entity.type
_entity.pdbx_description
1 polymer ?
#
loop_
_entity_poly.entity_id
_entity_poly.type
_entity_poly.pdbx_seq_one_letter_code
_entity_poly.pdbx_strand_id
1 'polypeptide(L)' 'AVVDGNHAAIVGANGLLNAFIQNHPNAAITEIAFDADGGQIRYDVEGFDESGKYELTYIYATNQIFEK' A
#
# COMPACT_ATOMS: atom_id res chain seq x y z
N ALA A 1 -17.35 1.74 9.57
CA ALA A 1 -17.12 3.19 9.44
C ALA A 1 -16.92 3.47 7.96
N VAL A 2 -17.73 4.34 7.35
CA VAL A 2 -17.49 4.79 5.98
C VAL A 2 -16.42 5.87 6.08
N VAL A 3 -15.21 5.57 5.64
CA VAL A 3 -14.12 6.52 5.56
C VAL A 3 -14.49 7.48 4.43
N ASP A 4 -14.94 8.69 4.77
CA ASP A 4 -15.26 9.70 3.74
C ASP A 4 -13.97 10.26 3.10
N GLY A 5 -14.12 10.99 2.00
CA GLY A 5 -13.00 11.62 1.28
C GLY A 5 -12.18 12.63 2.09
N ASN A 6 -12.56 12.98 3.32
CA ASN A 6 -11.75 13.81 4.21
C ASN A 6 -10.59 13.01 4.85
N HIS A 7 -10.57 11.69 4.68
CA HIS A 7 -9.50 10.80 5.14
C HIS A 7 -8.81 10.11 3.96
N ALA A 8 -8.46 10.89 2.92
CA ALA A 8 -7.88 10.39 1.67
C ALA A 8 -6.64 9.49 1.89
N ALA A 9 -5.88 9.70 2.96
CA ALA A 9 -4.75 8.83 3.32
C ALA A 9 -5.19 7.38 3.66
N ILE A 10 -6.30 7.21 4.42
CA ILE A 10 -6.87 5.90 4.74
C ILE A 10 -7.48 5.25 3.50
N VAL A 11 -8.14 6.03 2.63
CA VAL A 11 -8.66 5.53 1.36
C VAL A 11 -7.53 5.01 0.47
N GLY A 12 -6.43 5.75 0.38
CA GLY A 12 -5.23 5.35 -0.36
C GLY A 12 -4.60 4.06 0.18
N ALA A 13 -4.46 3.94 1.50
CA ALA A 13 -3.95 2.73 2.14
C ALA A 13 -4.80 1.49 1.85
N ASN A 14 -6.12 1.62 1.87
CA ASN A 14 -7.03 0.53 1.50
C ASN A 14 -6.90 0.18 0.01
N GLY A 15 -6.74 1.19 -0.85
CA GLY A 15 -6.46 1.00 -2.27
C GLY A 15 -5.19 0.20 -2.52
N LEU A 16 -4.11 0.53 -1.79
CA LEU A 16 -2.83 -0.16 -1.84
C LEU A 16 -2.97 -1.64 -1.45
N LEU A 17 -3.59 -1.92 -0.30
CA LEU A 17 -3.78 -3.29 0.18
C LEU A 17 -4.62 -4.13 -0.78
N ASN A 18 -5.70 -3.55 -1.31
CA ASN A 18 -6.53 -4.23 -2.30
C ASN A 18 -5.75 -4.53 -3.59
N ALA A 19 -4.93 -3.58 -4.07
CA ALA A 19 -4.08 -3.79 -5.24
C ALA A 19 -3.06 -4.91 -4.98
N PHE A 20 -2.44 -4.95 -3.80
CA PHE A 20 -1.50 -6.02 -3.43
C PHE A 20 -2.16 -7.40 -3.48
N ILE A 21 -3.31 -7.56 -2.82
CA ILE A 21 -4.03 -8.85 -2.78
C ILE A 21 -4.52 -9.27 -4.18
N GLN A 22 -4.89 -8.32 -5.04
CA GLN A 22 -5.33 -8.60 -6.41
C GLN A 22 -4.16 -8.98 -7.33
N ASN A 23 -3.01 -8.31 -7.21
CA ASN A 23 -1.84 -8.55 -8.04
C ASN A 23 -1.04 -9.78 -7.57
N HIS A 24 -1.04 -10.07 -6.27
CA HIS A 24 -0.28 -11.15 -5.63
C HIS A 24 -1.18 -12.01 -4.72
N PRO A 25 -2.18 -12.72 -5.28
CA PRO A 25 -3.18 -13.46 -4.50
C PRO A 25 -2.61 -14.59 -3.64
N ASN A 26 -1.38 -15.04 -3.94
CA ASN A 26 -0.70 -16.11 -3.21
C ASN A 26 0.39 -15.59 -2.25
N ALA A 27 0.70 -14.29 -2.29
CA ALA A 27 1.70 -13.69 -1.42
C ALA A 27 1.17 -13.54 0.00
N ALA A 28 1.93 -14.07 0.96
CA ALA A 28 1.70 -13.77 2.37
C ALA A 28 2.21 -12.36 2.65
N ILE A 29 1.35 -11.49 3.19
CA ILE A 29 1.76 -10.15 3.61
C ILE A 29 2.70 -10.29 4.80
N THR A 30 3.88 -9.70 4.69
CA THR A 30 4.92 -9.70 5.72
C THR A 30 5.01 -8.38 6.45
N GLU A 31 4.68 -7.27 5.77
CA GLU A 31 4.74 -5.93 6.35
C GLU A 31 3.65 -5.02 5.78
N ILE A 32 3.10 -4.16 6.64
CA ILE A 32 2.30 -3.00 6.26
C ILE A 32 2.87 -1.82 7.03
N ALA A 33 3.50 -0.89 6.32
CA ALA A 33 4.15 0.27 6.91
C ALA A 33 3.43 1.57 6.55
N PHE A 34 3.46 2.52 7.48
CA PHE A 34 3.02 3.89 7.29
C PHE A 34 4.15 4.82 7.73
N ASP A 35 4.66 5.60 6.78
CA ASP A 35 5.80 6.48 7.01
C ASP A 35 5.49 7.91 6.52
N ALA A 36 6.25 8.87 7.02
CA ALA A 36 6.27 10.25 6.61
C ALA A 36 7.69 10.63 6.17
N ASP A 37 8.08 10.24 4.96
CA ASP A 37 9.39 10.58 4.39
C ASP A 37 9.35 12.02 3.81
N GLY A 38 10.24 12.90 4.29
CA GLY A 38 10.30 14.29 3.83
C GLY A 38 9.01 15.10 4.06
N GLY A 39 8.14 14.69 4.98
CA GLY A 39 6.82 15.29 5.21
C GLY A 39 5.72 14.77 4.27
N GLN A 40 6.03 13.77 3.44
CA GLN A 40 5.09 13.10 2.55
C GLN A 40 4.63 11.79 3.15
N ILE A 41 3.31 11.66 3.32
CA ILE A 41 2.71 10.41 3.75
C ILE A 41 2.92 9.34 2.68
N ARG A 42 3.45 8.20 3.11
CA ARG A 42 3.71 7.01 2.30
C ARG A 42 3.17 5.77 3.01
N TYR A 43 2.66 4.83 2.23
CA TYR A 43 2.26 3.51 2.70
C TYR A 43 3.00 2.45 1.88
N ASP A 44 3.43 1.39 2.54
CA ASP A 44 4.05 0.24 1.89
C ASP A 44 3.35 -1.05 2.33
N VAL A 45 3.16 -1.96 1.39
CA VAL A 45 2.73 -3.34 1.65
C VAL A 45 3.78 -4.25 1.03
N GLU A 46 4.39 -5.08 1.89
CA GLU A 46 5.32 -6.10 1.47
C GLU A 46 4.71 -7.49 1.64
N GLY A 47 5.10 -8.41 0.78
CA GLY A 47 4.81 -9.82 0.98
C GLY A 47 5.73 -10.73 0.18
N PHE A 48 5.52 -12.03 0.37
CA PHE A 48 6.38 -13.04 -0.22
C PHE A 48 5.56 -14.28 -0.61
N ASP A 49 5.89 -14.86 -1.77
CA ASP A 49 5.48 -16.22 -2.15
C ASP A 49 6.64 -17.02 -2.78
N GLU A 50 6.35 -18.16 -3.39
CA GLU A 50 7.34 -19.02 -4.04
C GLU A 50 8.15 -18.32 -5.15
N SER A 51 7.62 -17.23 -5.73
CA SER A 51 8.26 -16.43 -6.77
C SER A 51 9.19 -15.35 -6.21
N GLY A 52 9.05 -14.97 -4.93
CA GLY A 52 9.91 -14.01 -4.26
C GLY A 52 9.17 -12.92 -3.48
N LYS A 53 9.88 -11.82 -3.23
CA LYS A 53 9.40 -10.65 -2.49
C LYS A 53 8.66 -9.70 -3.44
N TYR A 54 7.55 -9.15 -2.96
CA TYR A 54 6.79 -8.07 -3.58
C TYR A 54 6.73 -6.88 -2.63
N GLU A 55 6.77 -5.68 -3.20
CA GLU A 55 6.62 -4.43 -2.45
C GLU A 55 5.80 -3.46 -3.30
N LEU A 56 4.62 -3.10 -2.80
CA LEU A 56 3.81 -2.02 -3.38
C LEU A 56 3.85 -0.82 -2.45
N THR A 57 4.03 0.36 -3.04
CA THR A 57 4.05 1.63 -2.35
C THR A 57 2.91 2.52 -2.84
N TYR A 58 2.23 3.20 -1.92
CA TYR A 58 1.33 4.31 -2.21
C TYR A 58 1.91 5.63 -1.69
N ILE A 59 1.96 6.63 -2.56
CA ILE A 59 2.34 8.00 -2.21
C ILE A 59 1.10 8.87 -2.14
N TYR A 60 0.83 9.42 -0.95
CA TYR A 60 -0.37 10.23 -0.72
C TYR A 60 -0.39 11.51 -1.56
N ALA A 61 0.71 12.26 -1.62
CA ALA A 61 0.69 13.58 -2.27
C ALA A 61 0.46 13.52 -3.79
N THR A 62 0.79 12.40 -4.43
CA THR A 62 0.55 12.20 -5.87
C THR A 62 -0.63 11.26 -6.14
N ASN A 63 -1.16 10.61 -5.10
CA ASN A 63 -2.19 9.58 -5.20
C ASN A 63 -1.82 8.46 -6.18
N GLN A 64 -0.57 8.00 -6.15
CA GLN A 64 -0.04 6.96 -7.05
C GLN A 64 0.35 5.69 -6.28
N ILE A 65 0.10 4.54 -6.90
CA ILE A 65 0.59 3.23 -6.47
C ILE A 65 1.67 2.78 -7.47
N PHE A 66 2.76 2.23 -6.96
CA PHE A 66 3.80 1.60 -7.77
C PHE A 66 4.33 0.34 -7.08
N GLU A 67 4.82 -0.59 -7.89
CA GLU A 67 5.53 -1.79 -7.46
C GLU A 67 7.03 -1.56 -7.66
N LYS A 68 7.85 -2.06 -6.73
CA LYS A 68 9.31 -1.92 -6.75
C LYS A 68 10.03 -3.18 -7.23
#